data_AF-A0A1H9DJF8-F1
#
_entry.id   AF-A0A1H9DJF8-F1
#
_cell.length_a   1.000
_cell.length_b   1.000
_cell.length_c   1.000
_cell.angle_alpha   90.00
_cell.angle_beta   90.00
_cell.angle_gamma   90.00
#
_symmetry.space_group_name_H-M   'P 1'
#
loop_
_entity.id
_entity.type
_entity.pdbx_description
1 polymer ?
#
loop_
_entity_poly.entity_id
_entity_poly.type
_entity_poly.pdbx_seq_one_letter_code
_entity_poly.pdbx_strand_id
1 'polypeptide(L)'
;MRIDLSNPDAVWQAANPILTQPNAVAIFAKALALLPQEELTDSPLHRIRLELCYGLALFSGSQITASLAVLRTALHRAAQQPMPRPSDQPPITIDTKAGLALLRQTLAGLAAQGLTAFATAGALLGLVRNNQLLPNDKDLDVVVPMQQLQAAVDAMPAWGWKPAWTVVKAVNFRSFVHSEHAITLDLFGYEFDAVNACVWGGWWPVGLPREQGRLLKFKPIELVLNNHPWGTHWDVHHPESLLAELYGPHWRTPNAEFDSTIETPALLAYNDYTRTWGALRLFEAWIQGQANLVARRLHTLARLDGTDPVVHAFASPHAHPLPC
;
A
#
# COMPACT_ATOMS: atom_id res chain seq x y z
N MET A 1 21.80 11.42 15.30
CA MET A 1 20.97 12.65 15.31
C MET A 1 20.11 12.61 16.57
N ARG A 2 20.31 13.52 17.54
CA ARG A 2 19.41 13.64 18.71
C ARG A 2 18.18 14.40 18.25
N ILE A 3 17.05 13.73 18.17
CA ILE A 3 15.77 14.34 17.81
C ILE A 3 15.16 14.87 19.10
N ASP A 4 14.79 16.14 19.10
CA ASP A 4 14.08 16.73 20.22
C ASP A 4 12.66 16.15 20.26
N LEU A 5 12.47 15.16 21.14
CA LEU A 5 11.18 14.49 21.32
C LEU A 5 10.12 15.39 21.97
N SER A 6 10.51 16.59 22.43
CA SER A 6 9.57 17.61 22.91
C SER A 6 9.02 18.50 21.80
N ASN A 7 9.53 18.38 20.56
CA ASN A 7 9.08 19.13 19.40
C ASN A 7 8.38 18.20 18.37
N PRO A 8 7.03 18.21 18.32
CA PRO A 8 6.21 17.44 17.37
C PRO A 8 6.55 17.65 15.88
N ASP A 9 6.93 18.87 15.49
CA ASP A 9 7.24 19.20 14.10
C ASP A 9 8.56 18.57 13.65
N ALA A 10 9.54 18.53 14.55
CA ALA A 10 10.78 17.81 14.33
C ALA A 10 10.54 16.29 14.24
N VAL A 11 9.58 15.77 15.00
CA VAL A 11 9.18 14.36 14.96
C VAL A 11 8.44 14.02 13.65
N TRP A 12 7.57 14.91 13.16
CA TRP A 12 6.88 14.76 11.88
C TRP A 12 7.84 14.82 10.68
N GLN A 13 8.74 15.81 10.65
CA GLN A 13 9.75 15.94 9.59
C GLN A 13 10.75 14.77 9.59
N ALA A 14 11.01 14.16 10.75
CA ALA A 14 11.86 12.99 10.89
C ALA A 14 11.09 11.65 10.89
N ALA A 15 9.77 11.65 10.68
CA ALA A 15 8.94 10.46 10.90
C ALA A 15 9.38 9.28 10.03
N ASN A 16 9.75 9.52 8.77
CA ASN A 16 10.11 8.46 7.85
C ASN A 16 11.36 7.67 8.31
N PRO A 17 12.51 8.30 8.63
CA PRO A 17 13.65 7.59 9.21
C PRO A 17 13.44 7.12 10.67
N ILE A 18 12.50 7.69 11.44
CA ILE A 18 12.18 7.20 12.80
C ILE A 18 11.34 5.91 12.75
N LEU A 19 10.38 5.81 11.83
CA LEU A 19 9.52 4.64 11.65
C LEU A 19 10.33 3.36 11.37
N THR A 20 11.57 3.52 10.89
CA THR A 20 12.50 2.41 10.63
C THR A 20 13.29 1.97 11.87
N GLN A 21 13.26 2.74 12.96
CA GLN A 21 14.02 2.43 14.18
C GLN A 21 13.32 1.37 15.05
N PRO A 22 14.08 0.48 15.73
CA PRO A 22 13.51 -0.57 16.58
C PRO A 22 12.59 -0.05 17.71
N ASN A 23 12.80 1.18 18.14
CA ASN A 23 12.08 1.84 19.23
C ASN A 23 11.05 2.88 18.76
N ALA A 24 10.69 2.90 17.47
CA ALA A 24 9.74 3.87 16.90
C ALA A 24 8.45 3.99 17.72
N VAL A 25 7.86 2.86 18.14
CA VAL A 25 6.64 2.81 18.97
C VAL A 25 6.83 3.58 20.27
N ALA A 26 7.93 3.35 20.99
CA ALA A 26 8.22 4.03 22.26
C ALA A 26 8.51 5.52 22.04
N ILE A 27 9.17 5.88 20.93
CA ILE A 27 9.45 7.26 20.55
C ILE A 27 8.14 8.03 20.36
N PHE A 28 7.24 7.53 19.51
CA PHE A 28 5.98 8.24 19.22
C PHE A 28 5.03 8.22 20.42
N ALA A 29 4.96 7.13 21.19
CA ALA A 29 4.17 7.09 22.42
C ALA A 29 4.64 8.16 23.43
N LYS A 30 5.95 8.31 23.61
CA LYS A 30 6.52 9.34 24.47
C LYS A 30 6.25 10.75 23.94
N ALA A 31 6.43 10.99 22.64
CA ALA A 31 6.14 12.28 22.02
C ALA A 31 4.66 12.67 22.22
N LEU A 32 3.74 11.71 22.05
CA LEU A 32 2.31 11.95 22.28
C LEU A 32 1.98 12.26 23.75
N ALA A 33 2.67 11.61 24.70
CA ALA A 33 2.51 11.89 26.13
C ALA A 33 3.06 13.26 26.56
N LEU A 34 4.01 13.82 25.81
CA LEU A 34 4.57 15.15 26.07
C LEU A 34 3.71 16.28 25.51
N LEU A 35 2.76 15.99 24.62
CA LEU A 35 1.81 16.99 24.15
C LEU A 35 0.79 17.34 25.24
N PRO A 36 0.57 18.63 25.55
CA PRO A 36 -0.50 19.06 26.43
C PRO A 36 -1.85 18.50 25.95
N GLN A 37 -2.69 18.06 26.89
CA GLN A 37 -4.06 17.66 26.55
C GLN A 37 -4.97 18.86 26.23
N GLU A 38 -4.60 20.06 26.68
CA GLU A 38 -5.35 21.31 26.48
C GLU A 38 -4.66 22.24 25.46
N GLU A 39 -5.50 22.97 24.72
CA GLU A 39 -5.26 23.58 23.42
C GLU A 39 -4.20 24.70 23.38
N LEU A 40 -3.23 24.56 22.48
CA LEU A 40 -2.58 25.68 21.79
C LEU A 40 -3.18 25.77 20.38
N THR A 41 -3.22 26.94 19.78
CA THR A 41 -3.95 27.24 18.52
C THR A 41 -3.48 26.46 17.28
N ASP A 42 -2.30 25.82 17.31
CA ASP A 42 -1.80 24.88 16.28
C ASP A 42 -1.77 23.40 16.76
N SER A 43 -2.31 23.12 17.95
CA SER A 43 -2.22 21.82 18.66
C SER A 43 -2.99 20.65 18.02
N PRO A 44 -4.19 20.82 17.45
CA PRO A 44 -4.98 19.67 16.98
C PRO A 44 -4.36 18.92 15.80
N LEU A 45 -3.86 19.63 14.78
CA LEU A 45 -3.27 19.01 13.60
C LEU A 45 -1.95 18.30 13.90
N HIS A 46 -1.12 18.88 14.78
CA HIS A 46 0.11 18.24 15.25
C HIS A 46 -0.17 16.96 16.03
N ARG A 47 -1.19 16.98 16.90
CA ARG A 47 -1.63 15.78 17.61
C ARG A 47 -2.12 14.69 16.65
N ILE A 48 -2.99 15.05 15.69
CA ILE A 48 -3.49 14.13 14.64
C ILE A 48 -2.32 13.48 13.88
N ARG A 49 -1.33 14.28 13.46
CA ARG A 49 -0.12 13.79 12.78
C ARG A 49 0.72 12.84 13.63
N LEU A 50 0.92 13.17 14.91
CA LEU A 50 1.65 12.30 15.82
C LEU A 50 0.90 10.99 16.12
N GLU A 51 -0.42 11.04 16.27
CA GLU A 51 -1.25 9.85 16.43
C GLU A 51 -1.20 8.97 15.17
N LEU A 52 -1.18 9.55 13.96
CA LEU A 52 -0.92 8.82 12.72
C LEU A 52 0.45 8.14 12.73
N CYS A 53 1.53 8.84 13.07
CA CYS A 53 2.87 8.25 13.17
C CYS A 53 2.92 7.12 14.21
N TYR A 54 2.24 7.29 15.34
CA TYR A 54 2.15 6.26 16.36
C TYR A 54 1.39 5.02 15.86
N GLY A 55 0.25 5.23 15.19
CA GLY A 55 -0.51 4.17 14.54
C GLY A 55 0.32 3.41 13.50
N LEU A 56 1.08 4.11 12.65
CA LEU A 56 2.00 3.51 11.67
C LEU A 56 3.13 2.71 12.32
N ALA A 57 3.70 3.21 13.42
CA ALA A 57 4.72 2.50 14.17
C ALA A 57 4.19 1.20 14.79
N LEU A 58 2.98 1.23 15.36
CA LEU A 58 2.29 0.04 15.87
C LEU A 58 2.00 -0.96 14.76
N PHE A 59 1.51 -0.50 13.61
CA PHE A 59 1.26 -1.34 12.44
C PHE A 59 2.54 -2.02 11.93
N SER A 60 3.62 -1.24 11.81
CA SER A 60 4.95 -1.75 11.43
C SER A 60 5.55 -2.71 12.47
N GLY A 61 5.04 -2.69 13.69
CA GLY A 61 5.37 -3.63 14.77
C GLY A 61 4.40 -4.81 14.89
N SER A 62 3.53 -5.04 13.90
CA SER A 62 2.48 -6.08 13.90
C SER A 62 1.46 -5.95 15.05
N GLN A 63 1.33 -4.79 15.69
CA GLN A 63 0.34 -4.50 16.72
C GLN A 63 -0.96 -3.95 16.10
N ILE A 64 -1.61 -4.78 15.28
CA ILE A 64 -2.67 -4.36 14.35
C ILE A 64 -3.88 -3.73 15.06
N THR A 65 -4.45 -4.41 16.06
CA THR A 65 -5.63 -3.90 16.79
C THR A 65 -5.33 -2.61 17.55
N ALA A 66 -4.14 -2.48 18.14
CA ALA A 66 -3.71 -1.25 18.81
C ALA A 66 -3.51 -0.10 17.80
N SER A 67 -2.91 -0.39 16.64
CA SER A 67 -2.77 0.57 15.54
C SER A 67 -4.14 1.09 15.09
N LEU A 68 -5.10 0.18 14.83
CA LEU A 68 -6.45 0.55 14.45
C LEU A 68 -7.13 1.47 15.48
N ALA A 69 -7.01 1.14 16.78
CA ALA A 69 -7.60 1.96 17.84
C ALA A 69 -7.04 3.39 17.86
N VAL A 70 -5.71 3.54 17.71
CA VAL A 70 -5.06 4.85 17.63
C VAL A 70 -5.51 5.62 16.39
N LEU A 71 -5.52 4.98 15.22
CA LEU A 71 -5.92 5.62 13.97
C LEU A 71 -7.39 6.04 13.98
N ARG A 72 -8.29 5.24 14.54
CA ARG A 72 -9.71 5.61 14.71
C ARG A 72 -9.87 6.84 15.61
N THR A 73 -9.12 6.90 16.71
CA THR A 73 -9.11 8.06 17.62
C THR A 73 -8.67 9.33 16.88
N ALA A 74 -7.58 9.21 16.11
CA ALA A 74 -7.04 10.32 15.34
C ALA A 74 -7.99 10.77 14.21
N LEU A 75 -8.66 9.84 13.51
CA LEU A 75 -9.67 10.16 12.50
C LEU A 75 -10.92 10.80 13.09
N HIS A 76 -11.34 10.37 14.28
CA HIS A 76 -12.45 11.02 14.98
C HIS A 76 -12.12 12.48 15.31
N ARG A 77 -10.88 12.74 15.74
CA ARG A 77 -10.38 14.11 15.94
C ARG A 77 -10.32 14.88 14.62
N ALA A 78 -9.83 14.24 13.55
CA ALA A 78 -9.74 14.84 12.21
C ALA A 78 -11.12 15.25 11.65
N ALA A 79 -12.17 14.46 11.89
CA ALA A 79 -13.54 14.80 11.50
C ALA A 79 -14.06 16.09 12.17
N GLN A 80 -13.53 16.44 13.34
CA GLN A 80 -13.88 17.63 14.10
C GLN A 80 -12.96 18.83 13.79
N GLN A 81 -12.11 18.74 12.77
CA GLN A 81 -11.20 19.82 12.37
C GLN A 81 -11.50 20.25 10.94
N PRO A 82 -11.26 21.53 10.58
CA PRO A 82 -11.29 21.92 9.18
C PRO A 82 -10.28 21.09 8.39
N MET A 83 -10.69 20.65 7.20
CA MET A 83 -9.81 19.87 6.34
C MET A 83 -8.55 20.67 5.99
N PRO A 84 -7.35 20.07 6.05
CA PRO A 84 -6.11 20.71 5.62
C PRO A 84 -6.20 21.24 4.19
N ARG A 85 -5.40 22.27 3.89
CA ARG A 85 -5.28 22.77 2.53
C ARG A 85 -4.69 21.67 1.63
N PRO A 86 -5.16 21.55 0.38
CA PRO A 86 -4.56 20.65 -0.59
C PRO A 86 -3.06 20.85 -0.71
N SER A 87 -2.32 19.75 -0.88
CA SER A 87 -0.90 19.82 -1.22
C SER A 87 -0.74 20.24 -2.69
N ASP A 88 0.10 21.24 -2.95
CA ASP A 88 0.49 21.65 -4.31
C ASP A 88 1.53 20.71 -4.94
N GLN A 89 1.95 19.65 -4.25
CA GLN A 89 2.97 18.74 -4.76
C GLN A 89 2.41 17.91 -5.92
N PRO A 90 3.10 17.88 -7.08
CA PRO A 90 2.70 17.02 -8.17
C PRO A 90 2.80 15.54 -7.75
N PRO A 91 1.92 14.67 -8.28
CA PRO A 91 2.01 13.25 -8.01
C PRO A 91 3.35 12.69 -8.50
N ILE A 92 3.91 11.76 -7.72
CA ILE A 92 5.11 11.02 -8.12
C ILE A 92 4.70 9.98 -9.14
N THR A 93 5.30 10.03 -10.32
CA THR A 93 5.07 9.07 -11.42
C THR A 93 6.40 8.52 -11.90
N ILE A 94 6.38 7.28 -12.40
CA ILE A 94 7.57 6.70 -13.03
C ILE A 94 7.78 7.24 -14.45
N ASP A 95 9.04 7.29 -14.88
CA ASP A 95 9.34 7.31 -16.33
C ASP A 95 8.89 5.97 -16.92
N THR A 96 7.79 5.99 -17.66
CA THR A 96 7.15 4.78 -18.20
C THR A 96 8.04 4.02 -19.19
N LYS A 97 8.95 4.70 -19.91
CA LYS A 97 9.87 4.07 -20.85
C LYS A 97 10.99 3.36 -20.09
N ALA A 98 11.61 4.03 -19.13
CA ALA A 98 12.63 3.43 -18.27
C ALA A 98 12.03 2.28 -17.44
N GLY A 99 10.84 2.48 -16.86
CA GLY A 99 10.12 1.47 -16.10
C GLY A 99 9.79 0.22 -16.91
N LEU A 100 9.33 0.38 -18.16
CA LEU A 100 9.05 -0.76 -19.03
C LEU A 100 10.31 -1.54 -19.39
N ALA A 101 11.43 -0.84 -19.63
CA ALA A 101 12.71 -1.50 -19.86
C ALA A 101 13.18 -2.29 -18.63
N LEU A 102 13.08 -1.72 -17.43
CA LEU A 102 13.42 -2.37 -16.17
C LEU A 102 12.52 -3.57 -15.86
N LEU A 103 11.21 -3.46 -16.11
CA LEU A 103 10.27 -4.57 -15.95
C LEU A 103 10.67 -5.75 -16.83
N ARG A 104 10.93 -5.49 -18.12
CA ARG A 104 11.36 -6.51 -19.09
C ARG A 104 12.69 -7.15 -18.71
N GLN A 105 13.68 -6.34 -18.33
CA GLN A 105 14.97 -6.85 -17.84
C GLN A 105 14.80 -7.75 -16.61
N THR A 106 13.95 -7.35 -15.67
CA THR A 106 13.71 -8.12 -14.44
C THR A 106 13.01 -9.44 -14.74
N LEU A 107 11.93 -9.43 -15.54
CA LEU A 107 11.21 -10.66 -15.89
C LEU A 107 12.08 -11.63 -16.69
N ALA A 108 12.83 -11.12 -17.67
CA ALA A 108 13.74 -11.94 -18.46
C ALA A 108 14.92 -12.47 -17.63
N GLY A 109 15.46 -11.64 -16.74
CA GLY A 109 16.54 -12.03 -15.83
C GLY A 109 16.11 -13.14 -14.87
N LEU A 110 14.90 -13.05 -14.30
CA LEU A 110 14.34 -14.09 -13.44
C LEU A 110 14.12 -15.40 -14.21
N ALA A 111 13.53 -15.32 -15.41
CA ALA A 111 13.33 -16.49 -16.26
C ALA A 111 14.65 -17.16 -16.69
N ALA A 112 15.70 -16.39 -16.98
CA ALA A 112 17.03 -16.92 -17.29
C ALA A 112 17.66 -17.68 -16.11
N GLN A 113 17.22 -17.42 -14.88
CA GLN A 113 17.60 -18.17 -13.68
C GLN A 113 16.64 -19.33 -13.36
N GLY A 114 15.72 -19.66 -14.28
CA GLY A 114 14.72 -20.71 -14.07
C GLY A 114 13.59 -20.32 -13.12
N LEU A 115 13.46 -19.03 -12.78
CA LEU A 115 12.40 -18.53 -11.91
C LEU A 115 11.16 -18.15 -12.72
N THR A 116 9.99 -18.41 -12.15
CA THR A 116 8.70 -18.06 -12.71
C THR A 116 8.30 -16.69 -12.16
N ALA A 117 8.20 -15.69 -13.02
CA ALA A 117 7.85 -14.33 -12.63
C ALA A 117 7.02 -13.65 -13.71
N PHE A 118 5.96 -12.94 -13.32
CA PHE A 118 5.07 -12.24 -14.25
C PHE A 118 4.64 -10.88 -13.69
N ALA A 119 4.32 -9.94 -14.57
CA ALA A 119 3.78 -8.63 -14.18
C ALA A 119 2.35 -8.79 -13.62
N THR A 120 2.01 -8.01 -12.58
CA THR A 120 0.65 -7.98 -12.01
C THR A 120 0.14 -6.55 -11.85
N ALA A 121 -1.05 -6.39 -11.26
CA ALA A 121 -1.61 -5.12 -10.81
C ALA A 121 -1.47 -3.96 -11.81
N GLY A 122 -0.82 -2.85 -11.45
CA GLY A 122 -0.76 -1.64 -12.29
C GLY A 122 0.03 -1.87 -13.57
N ALA A 123 1.16 -2.56 -13.45
CA ALA A 123 2.01 -2.94 -14.56
C ALA A 123 1.27 -3.81 -15.59
N LEU A 124 0.62 -4.89 -15.16
CA LEU A 124 -0.16 -5.75 -16.05
C LEU A 124 -1.34 -4.99 -16.69
N LEU A 125 -2.03 -4.15 -15.90
CA LEU A 125 -3.16 -3.36 -16.39
C LEU A 125 -2.76 -2.43 -17.54
N GLY A 126 -1.62 -1.75 -17.40
CA GLY A 126 -1.06 -0.90 -18.45
C GLY A 126 -0.73 -1.70 -19.71
N LEU A 127 0.01 -2.80 -19.54
CA LEU A 127 0.44 -3.66 -20.64
C LEU A 127 -0.75 -4.19 -21.45
N VAL A 128 -1.81 -4.66 -20.78
CA VAL A 128 -2.99 -5.20 -21.46
C VAL A 128 -3.84 -4.11 -22.12
N ARG A 129 -4.03 -2.95 -21.47
CA ARG A 129 -4.86 -1.88 -22.03
C ARG A 129 -4.19 -1.17 -23.21
N ASN A 130 -2.90 -0.88 -23.07
CA ASN A 130 -2.22 0.11 -23.90
C ASN A 130 -0.85 -0.37 -24.45
N ASN A 131 -0.42 -1.60 -24.13
CA ASN A 131 0.93 -2.09 -24.43
C ASN A 131 2.06 -1.22 -23.86
N GLN A 132 1.80 -0.51 -22.76
CA GLN A 132 2.72 0.38 -22.05
C GLN A 132 2.34 0.50 -20.58
N LEU A 133 3.25 0.94 -19.71
CA LEU A 133 2.92 1.24 -18.31
C LEU A 133 1.95 2.42 -18.22
N LEU A 134 1.14 2.46 -17.16
CA LEU A 134 0.20 3.56 -16.94
C LEU A 134 0.98 4.85 -16.64
N PRO A 135 0.60 6.02 -17.21
CA PRO A 135 1.32 7.28 -16.97
C PRO A 135 1.33 7.74 -15.52
N ASN A 136 0.32 7.33 -14.75
CA ASN A 136 0.15 7.71 -13.35
C ASN A 136 0.61 6.60 -12.40
N ASP A 137 1.27 5.56 -12.90
CA ASP A 137 1.80 4.50 -12.04
C ASP A 137 3.03 4.98 -11.27
N LYS A 138 3.21 4.45 -10.06
CA LYS A 138 4.28 4.87 -9.15
C LYS A 138 5.35 3.80 -8.93
N ASP A 139 5.06 2.56 -9.30
CA ASP A 139 5.88 1.38 -9.10
C ASP A 139 5.64 0.34 -10.22
N LEU A 140 6.47 -0.69 -10.21
CA LEU A 140 6.29 -1.91 -10.97
C LEU A 140 5.82 -3.01 -10.03
N ASP A 141 4.86 -3.83 -10.45
CA ASP A 141 4.40 -4.98 -9.64
C ASP A 141 4.76 -6.31 -10.32
N VAL A 142 5.46 -7.18 -9.61
CA VAL A 142 5.86 -8.51 -10.08
C VAL A 142 5.43 -9.58 -9.08
N VAL A 143 4.90 -10.70 -9.59
CA VAL A 143 4.57 -11.89 -8.80
C VAL A 143 5.53 -13.02 -9.12
N VAL A 144 5.93 -13.77 -8.10
CA VAL A 144 6.62 -15.05 -8.17
C VAL A 144 5.90 -16.09 -7.30
N PRO A 145 6.03 -17.40 -7.58
CA PRO A 145 5.62 -18.43 -6.63
C PRO A 145 6.29 -18.23 -5.27
N MET A 146 5.55 -18.41 -4.18
CA MET A 146 6.04 -18.15 -2.83
C MET A 146 7.31 -18.93 -2.50
N GLN A 147 7.43 -20.17 -2.99
CA GLN A 147 8.61 -21.02 -2.81
C GLN A 147 9.86 -20.48 -3.53
N GLN A 148 9.68 -19.62 -4.53
CA GLN A 148 10.75 -18.98 -5.31
C GLN A 148 11.05 -17.56 -4.85
N LEU A 149 10.26 -16.99 -3.93
CA LEU A 149 10.38 -15.59 -3.53
C LEU A 149 11.78 -15.24 -3.04
N GLN A 150 12.40 -16.07 -2.19
CA GLN A 150 13.72 -15.77 -1.67
C GLN A 150 14.80 -15.78 -2.78
N ALA A 151 14.74 -16.77 -3.68
CA ALA A 151 15.67 -16.84 -4.81
C ALA A 151 15.53 -15.61 -5.74
N ALA A 152 14.29 -15.17 -5.99
CA ALA A 152 14.03 -13.96 -6.75
C ALA A 152 14.62 -12.72 -6.05
N VAL A 153 14.41 -12.58 -4.73
CA VAL A 153 14.96 -11.48 -3.91
C VAL A 153 16.49 -11.45 -3.98
N ASP A 154 17.15 -12.60 -3.89
CA ASP A 154 18.61 -12.72 -3.92
C ASP A 154 19.19 -12.37 -5.29
N ALA A 155 18.41 -12.54 -6.37
CA ALA A 155 18.81 -12.18 -7.74
C ALA A 155 18.74 -10.67 -8.02
N MET A 156 17.83 -9.94 -7.37
CA MET A 156 17.54 -8.52 -7.65
C MET A 156 18.79 -7.61 -7.70
N PRO A 157 19.76 -7.70 -6.76
CA PRO A 157 20.94 -6.82 -6.76
C PRO A 157 21.80 -6.90 -8.02
N ALA A 158 21.83 -8.04 -8.70
CA ALA A 158 22.57 -8.21 -9.95
C ALA A 158 22.07 -7.32 -11.08
N TRP A 159 20.84 -6.79 -10.96
CA TRP A 159 20.20 -5.90 -11.93
C TRP A 159 19.96 -4.50 -11.38
N GLY A 160 20.75 -4.07 -10.39
CA GLY A 160 20.72 -2.69 -9.90
C GLY A 160 19.59 -2.36 -8.91
N TRP A 161 18.74 -3.33 -8.58
CA TRP A 161 17.71 -3.20 -7.56
C TRP A 161 18.30 -3.27 -6.15
N LYS A 162 17.91 -2.33 -5.30
CA LYS A 162 18.27 -2.28 -3.88
C LYS A 162 17.02 -2.43 -3.02
N PRO A 163 17.07 -3.11 -1.87
CA PRO A 163 15.94 -3.14 -0.95
C PRO A 163 15.45 -1.73 -0.63
N ALA A 164 14.15 -1.50 -0.80
CA ALA A 164 13.47 -0.28 -0.40
C ALA A 164 12.80 -0.49 0.96
N TRP A 165 12.76 0.57 1.75
CA TRP A 165 11.98 0.55 2.98
C TRP A 165 10.49 0.59 2.66
N THR A 166 9.71 -0.16 3.44
CA THR A 166 8.25 -0.17 3.35
C THR A 166 7.63 -0.29 4.75
N VAL A 167 6.47 0.33 4.92
CA VAL A 167 5.63 0.16 6.12
C VAL A 167 5.04 -1.26 6.20
N VAL A 168 4.89 -1.93 5.07
CA VAL A 168 4.25 -3.25 5.00
C VAL A 168 5.25 -4.34 5.35
N LYS A 169 5.14 -4.90 6.55
CA LYS A 169 5.91 -6.09 6.94
C LYS A 169 5.11 -7.35 6.67
N ALA A 170 5.30 -7.93 5.48
CA ALA A 170 4.70 -9.19 5.11
C ALA A 170 5.75 -10.22 4.67
N VAL A 171 5.55 -11.48 5.03
CA VAL A 171 6.49 -12.57 4.70
C VAL A 171 6.62 -12.77 3.19
N ASN A 172 5.53 -12.52 2.46
CA ASN A 172 5.40 -12.73 1.02
C ASN A 172 5.58 -11.45 0.18
N PHE A 173 6.24 -10.42 0.71
CA PHE A 173 6.39 -9.12 0.03
C PHE A 173 7.77 -8.52 0.23
N ARG A 174 8.38 -8.00 -0.83
CA ARG A 174 9.59 -7.16 -0.78
C ARG A 174 9.42 -6.00 -1.74
N SER A 175 9.94 -4.84 -1.36
CA SER A 175 9.99 -3.66 -2.23
C SER A 175 11.44 -3.31 -2.53
N PHE A 176 11.69 -2.82 -3.74
CA PHE A 176 13.00 -2.45 -4.24
C PHE A 176 12.97 -1.08 -4.88
N VAL A 177 14.13 -0.42 -4.95
CA VAL A 177 14.36 0.80 -5.72
C VAL A 177 15.53 0.57 -6.67
N HIS A 178 15.39 0.98 -7.93
CA HIS A 178 16.47 0.89 -8.91
C HIS A 178 17.49 2.01 -8.68
N SER A 179 18.77 1.65 -8.62
CA SER A 179 19.86 2.56 -8.24
C SER A 179 20.03 3.76 -9.16
N GLU A 180 19.71 3.62 -10.45
CA GLU A 180 19.94 4.67 -11.46
C GLU A 180 18.69 5.47 -11.82
N HIS A 181 17.51 4.86 -11.65
CA HIS A 181 16.26 5.42 -12.20
C HIS A 181 15.29 5.90 -11.12
N ALA A 182 15.57 5.63 -9.84
CA ALA A 182 14.67 5.92 -8.72
C ALA A 182 13.24 5.33 -8.88
N ILE A 183 13.09 4.33 -9.74
CA ILE A 183 11.86 3.57 -9.95
C ILE A 183 11.78 2.48 -8.90
N THR A 184 10.61 2.28 -8.30
CA THR A 184 10.37 1.22 -7.32
C THR A 184 9.73 -0.01 -7.96
N LEU A 185 10.01 -1.19 -7.39
CA LEU A 185 9.41 -2.45 -7.78
C LEU A 185 8.95 -3.21 -6.53
N ASP A 186 7.69 -3.62 -6.55
CA ASP A 186 7.04 -4.43 -5.55
C ASP A 186 6.99 -5.89 -6.02
N LEU A 187 7.66 -6.77 -5.26
CA LEU A 187 7.79 -8.20 -5.52
C LEU A 187 6.93 -8.99 -4.54
N PHE A 188 5.95 -9.73 -5.06
CA PHE A 188 4.99 -10.51 -4.30
C PHE A 188 5.22 -12.01 -4.47
N GLY A 189 5.21 -12.74 -3.36
CA GLY A 189 5.10 -14.20 -3.34
C GLY A 189 3.64 -14.63 -3.30
N TYR A 190 3.19 -15.38 -4.32
CA TYR A 190 1.85 -15.96 -4.36
C TYR A 190 1.93 -17.47 -4.12
N GLU A 191 0.97 -18.03 -3.39
CA GLU A 191 0.86 -19.49 -3.20
C GLU A 191 -0.13 -20.06 -4.21
N PHE A 192 0.35 -20.97 -5.04
CA PHE A 192 -0.45 -21.68 -6.04
C PHE A 192 -0.95 -22.99 -5.43
N ASP A 193 -2.22 -23.02 -5.06
CA ASP A 193 -2.87 -24.14 -4.38
C ASP A 193 -3.60 -25.02 -5.41
N ALA A 194 -2.90 -26.06 -5.87
CA ALA A 194 -3.43 -27.02 -6.82
C ALA A 194 -4.57 -27.87 -6.24
N VAL A 195 -4.58 -28.10 -4.93
CA VAL A 195 -5.61 -28.94 -4.27
C VAL A 195 -6.95 -28.22 -4.27
N ASN A 196 -6.95 -26.93 -3.95
CA ASN A 196 -8.17 -26.12 -3.92
C ASN A 196 -8.42 -25.35 -5.22
N ALA A 197 -7.61 -25.59 -6.26
CA ALA A 197 -7.64 -24.90 -7.54
C ALA A 197 -7.76 -23.37 -7.38
N CYS A 198 -6.83 -22.76 -6.64
CA CYS A 198 -6.82 -21.32 -6.42
C CYS A 198 -5.41 -20.77 -6.21
N VAL A 199 -5.28 -19.44 -6.23
CA VAL A 199 -4.04 -18.75 -5.93
C VAL A 199 -4.27 -17.78 -4.78
N TRP A 200 -3.41 -17.85 -3.76
CA TRP A 200 -3.43 -16.97 -2.60
C TRP A 200 -2.42 -15.86 -2.76
N GLY A 201 -2.88 -14.62 -2.63
CA GLY A 201 -2.04 -13.42 -2.70
C GLY A 201 -2.29 -12.46 -1.54
N GLY A 202 -1.95 -11.19 -1.76
CA GLY A 202 -2.09 -10.13 -0.77
C GLY A 202 -0.87 -10.01 0.16
N TRP A 203 -1.10 -9.61 1.42
CA TRP A 203 -0.05 -9.36 2.41
C TRP A 203 -0.22 -10.22 3.64
N TRP A 204 0.76 -11.09 3.90
CA TRP A 204 0.75 -12.02 5.01
C TRP A 204 1.65 -11.49 6.14
N PRO A 205 1.07 -10.91 7.21
CA PRO A 205 1.81 -10.18 8.22
C PRO A 205 2.88 -11.04 8.91
N VAL A 206 4.06 -10.48 9.14
CA VAL A 206 5.12 -11.15 9.90
C VAL A 206 4.69 -11.35 11.35
N GLY A 207 4.81 -12.58 11.85
CA GLY A 207 4.50 -12.93 13.24
C GLY A 207 3.02 -13.15 13.55
N LEU A 208 2.15 -13.14 12.54
CA LEU A 208 0.71 -13.37 12.68
C LEU A 208 0.24 -14.44 11.67
N PRO A 209 -0.89 -15.13 11.92
CA PRO A 209 -1.51 -15.99 10.92
C PRO A 209 -1.86 -15.24 9.63
N ARG A 210 -1.74 -15.92 8.48
CA ARG A 210 -2.01 -15.35 7.16
C ARG A 210 -3.41 -14.74 7.05
N GLU A 211 -4.40 -15.39 7.65
CA GLU A 211 -5.82 -15.03 7.62
C GLU A 211 -6.10 -13.71 8.36
N GLN A 212 -5.17 -13.28 9.21
CA GLN A 212 -5.23 -11.96 9.87
C GLN A 212 -4.64 -10.85 9.00
N GLY A 213 -4.04 -11.17 7.84
CA GLY A 213 -3.51 -10.20 6.89
C GLY A 213 -4.54 -9.65 5.91
N ARG A 214 -4.03 -8.95 4.88
CA ARG A 214 -4.84 -8.61 3.70
C ARG A 214 -4.78 -9.79 2.74
N LEU A 215 -5.74 -10.71 2.83
CA LEU A 215 -5.74 -11.92 2.03
C LEU A 215 -6.52 -11.75 0.73
N LEU A 216 -5.87 -12.05 -0.39
CA LEU A 216 -6.52 -12.10 -1.71
C LEU A 216 -6.63 -13.55 -2.17
N LYS A 217 -7.73 -13.87 -2.85
CA LYS A 217 -7.92 -15.17 -3.49
C LYS A 217 -8.30 -14.99 -4.94
N PHE A 218 -7.58 -15.70 -5.80
CA PHE A 218 -7.79 -15.73 -7.24
C PHE A 218 -8.11 -17.14 -7.72
N LYS A 219 -8.73 -17.24 -8.89
CA LYS A 219 -8.76 -18.47 -9.68
C LYS A 219 -7.35 -18.92 -10.07
N PRO A 220 -7.17 -20.18 -10.54
CA PRO A 220 -5.88 -20.62 -11.07
C PRO A 220 -5.37 -19.68 -12.16
N ILE A 221 -4.11 -19.27 -12.03
CA ILE A 221 -3.44 -18.42 -13.01
C ILE A 221 -2.59 -19.33 -13.90
N GLU A 222 -2.90 -19.35 -15.19
CA GLU A 222 -2.10 -20.05 -16.20
C GLU A 222 -0.98 -19.13 -16.70
N LEU A 223 0.25 -19.66 -16.67
CA LEU A 223 1.44 -18.96 -17.11
C LEU A 223 2.03 -19.63 -18.34
N VAL A 224 2.45 -18.84 -19.31
CA VAL A 224 3.07 -19.30 -20.56
C VAL A 224 4.47 -18.70 -20.68
N LEU A 225 5.42 -19.54 -21.07
CA LEU A 225 6.79 -19.09 -21.33
C LEU A 225 6.87 -18.55 -22.76
N ASN A 226 7.22 -17.27 -22.88
CA ASN A 226 7.30 -16.56 -24.14
C ASN A 226 8.74 -16.18 -24.48
N ASN A 227 9.10 -16.34 -25.76
CA ASN A 227 10.37 -15.92 -26.30
C ASN A 227 10.19 -14.60 -27.06
N HIS A 228 10.85 -13.53 -26.62
CA HIS A 228 10.81 -12.22 -27.25
C HIS A 228 12.23 -11.72 -27.53
N PRO A 229 12.44 -10.82 -28.52
CA PRO A 229 13.72 -10.15 -28.74
C PRO A 229 14.44 -9.55 -27.52
N TRP A 230 13.74 -9.25 -26.41
CA TRP A 230 14.37 -8.72 -25.17
C TRP A 230 14.62 -9.80 -24.12
N GLY A 231 14.28 -11.06 -24.41
CA GLY A 231 14.50 -12.21 -23.53
C GLY A 231 13.30 -13.14 -23.44
N THR A 232 13.56 -14.33 -22.93
CA THR A 232 12.54 -15.30 -22.53
C THR A 232 11.93 -14.85 -21.20
N HIS A 233 10.60 -14.90 -21.04
CA HIS A 233 9.89 -14.49 -19.83
C HIS A 233 8.55 -15.21 -19.68
N TRP A 234 7.93 -15.15 -18.51
CA TRP A 234 6.60 -15.70 -18.29
C TRP A 234 5.52 -14.61 -18.40
N ASP A 235 4.46 -14.91 -19.14
CA ASP A 235 3.24 -14.09 -19.20
C ASP A 235 2.05 -14.84 -18.61
N VAL A 236 1.04 -14.09 -18.20
CA VAL A 236 -0.28 -14.63 -17.86
C VAL A 236 -1.03 -14.92 -19.17
N HIS A 237 -1.51 -16.16 -19.36
CA HIS A 237 -2.17 -16.56 -20.62
C HIS A 237 -3.51 -15.85 -20.85
N HIS A 238 -4.29 -15.65 -19.79
CA HIS A 238 -5.60 -14.97 -19.82
C HIS A 238 -5.62 -13.77 -18.86
N PRO A 239 -4.84 -12.71 -19.15
CA PRO A 239 -4.59 -11.64 -18.18
C PRO A 239 -5.87 -10.85 -17.85
N GLU A 240 -6.85 -10.80 -18.76
CA GLU A 240 -8.14 -10.15 -18.53
C GLU A 240 -8.92 -10.76 -17.36
N SER A 241 -8.78 -12.07 -17.14
CA SER A 241 -9.44 -12.76 -16.01
C SER A 241 -8.85 -12.30 -14.69
N LEU A 242 -7.52 -12.28 -14.60
CA LEU A 242 -6.81 -11.78 -13.42
C LEU A 242 -7.11 -10.30 -13.17
N LEU A 243 -7.13 -9.47 -14.22
CA LEU A 243 -7.47 -8.05 -14.11
C LEU A 243 -8.92 -7.82 -13.67
N ALA A 244 -9.86 -8.66 -14.12
CA ALA A 244 -11.25 -8.59 -13.65
C ALA A 244 -11.39 -9.00 -12.18
N GLU A 245 -10.60 -9.96 -11.68
CA GLU A 245 -10.56 -10.33 -10.26
C GLU A 245 -9.89 -9.24 -9.40
N LEU A 246 -8.88 -8.54 -9.94
CA LEU A 246 -8.20 -7.45 -9.24
C LEU A 246 -9.00 -6.14 -9.19
N TYR A 247 -9.64 -5.76 -10.29
CA TYR A 247 -10.22 -4.42 -10.48
C TYR A 247 -11.74 -4.42 -10.72
N GLY A 248 -12.35 -5.60 -10.89
CA GLY A 248 -13.78 -5.75 -11.17
C GLY A 248 -14.11 -5.81 -12.67
N PRO A 249 -15.39 -6.03 -13.03
CA PRO A 249 -15.83 -6.24 -14.41
C PRO A 249 -15.57 -5.03 -15.32
N HIS A 250 -15.46 -3.84 -14.75
CA HIS A 250 -15.21 -2.58 -15.47
C HIS A 250 -13.73 -2.19 -15.51
N TRP A 251 -12.82 -3.14 -15.31
CA TRP A 251 -11.37 -2.90 -15.29
C TRP A 251 -10.82 -2.30 -16.59
N ARG A 252 -11.59 -2.13 -17.67
CA ARG A 252 -11.13 -1.39 -18.86
C ARG A 252 -11.36 0.12 -18.76
N THR A 253 -12.30 0.56 -17.93
CA THR A 253 -12.56 1.99 -17.69
C THR A 253 -11.52 2.54 -16.71
N PRO A 254 -10.76 3.58 -17.07
CA PRO A 254 -9.85 4.22 -16.13
C PRO A 254 -10.58 4.75 -14.90
N ASN A 255 -10.03 4.47 -13.72
CA ASN A 255 -10.52 4.98 -12.44
C ASN A 255 -9.29 5.32 -11.59
N ALA A 256 -8.86 6.58 -11.65
CA ALA A 256 -7.66 7.06 -10.96
C ALA A 256 -7.78 7.02 -9.43
N GLU A 257 -9.00 6.92 -8.91
CA GLU A 257 -9.26 6.91 -7.47
C GLU A 257 -9.44 5.50 -6.90
N PHE A 258 -9.33 4.46 -7.74
CA PHE A 258 -9.45 3.07 -7.30
C PHE A 258 -8.37 2.73 -6.27
N ASP A 259 -8.78 2.26 -5.09
CA ASP A 259 -7.87 1.79 -4.06
C ASP A 259 -7.70 0.28 -4.12
N SER A 260 -6.61 -0.21 -4.70
CA SER A 260 -6.35 -1.65 -4.76
C SER A 260 -6.30 -2.29 -3.37
N THR A 261 -5.99 -1.53 -2.31
CA THR A 261 -5.86 -2.08 -0.95
C THR A 261 -7.19 -2.52 -0.34
N ILE A 262 -8.30 -1.83 -0.68
CA ILE A 262 -9.62 -2.06 -0.06
C ILE A 262 -10.77 -2.24 -1.07
N GLU A 263 -10.59 -1.85 -2.34
CA GLU A 263 -11.63 -1.94 -3.39
C GLU A 263 -11.48 -3.17 -4.30
N THR A 264 -10.40 -3.96 -4.16
CA THR A 264 -10.21 -5.16 -4.99
C THR A 264 -11.28 -6.23 -4.74
N PRO A 265 -11.95 -6.77 -5.78
CA PRO A 265 -12.92 -7.86 -5.61
C PRO A 265 -12.31 -9.16 -5.08
N ALA A 266 -11.00 -9.37 -5.29
CA ALA A 266 -10.29 -10.54 -4.77
C ALA A 266 -10.09 -10.52 -3.24
N LEU A 267 -10.44 -9.42 -2.55
CA LEU A 267 -10.30 -9.31 -1.10
C LEU A 267 -11.28 -10.24 -0.39
N LEU A 268 -10.76 -11.15 0.43
CA LEU A 268 -11.60 -12.16 1.09
C LEU A 268 -12.33 -11.67 2.32
N ALA A 269 -11.72 -10.78 3.10
CA ALA A 269 -12.26 -10.36 4.38
C ALA A 269 -11.88 -8.93 4.69
N TYR A 270 -12.83 -8.20 5.30
CA TYR A 270 -12.59 -6.90 5.90
C TYR A 270 -12.30 -7.05 7.40
N ASN A 271 -11.11 -7.56 7.73
CA ASN A 271 -10.61 -7.78 9.10
C ASN A 271 -9.86 -6.55 9.65
N ASP A 272 -9.36 -6.60 10.88
CA ASP A 272 -8.62 -5.50 11.54
C ASP A 272 -7.42 -4.99 10.74
N TYR A 273 -6.72 -5.86 10.00
CA TYR A 273 -5.60 -5.46 9.17
C TYR A 273 -6.05 -4.60 7.98
N THR A 274 -7.12 -5.03 7.30
CA THR A 274 -7.72 -4.26 6.20
C THR A 274 -8.46 -3.01 6.67
N ARG A 275 -9.07 -3.03 7.87
CA ARG A 275 -9.62 -1.83 8.53
C ARG A 275 -8.53 -0.81 8.82
N THR A 276 -7.39 -1.26 9.32
CA THR A 276 -6.21 -0.41 9.52
C THR A 276 -5.77 0.25 8.21
N TRP A 277 -5.70 -0.50 7.11
CA TRP A 277 -5.42 0.07 5.78
C TRP A 277 -6.49 1.07 5.33
N GLY A 278 -7.76 0.75 5.50
CA GLY A 278 -8.85 1.67 5.19
C GLY A 278 -8.75 2.99 5.95
N ALA A 279 -8.43 2.91 7.26
CA ALA A 279 -8.17 4.07 8.09
C ALA A 279 -6.96 4.87 7.59
N LEU A 280 -5.84 4.22 7.26
CA LEU A 280 -4.64 4.88 6.72
C LEU A 280 -4.93 5.60 5.40
N ARG A 281 -5.69 4.99 4.49
CA ARG A 281 -6.06 5.59 3.19
C ARG A 281 -6.98 6.79 3.34
N LEU A 282 -7.95 6.71 4.25
CA LEU A 282 -8.78 7.87 4.60
C LEU A 282 -7.94 9.00 5.21
N PHE A 283 -7.01 8.65 6.10
CA PHE A 283 -6.12 9.62 6.74
C PHE A 283 -5.24 10.33 5.72
N GLU A 284 -4.65 9.58 4.79
CA GLU A 284 -3.82 10.09 3.70
C GLU A 284 -4.60 11.13 2.87
N ALA A 285 -5.80 10.78 2.43
CA ALA A 285 -6.67 11.69 1.67
C ALA A 285 -7.02 12.95 2.47
N TRP A 286 -7.34 12.81 3.76
CA TRP A 286 -7.69 13.95 4.62
C TRP A 286 -6.49 14.87 4.84
N ILE A 287 -5.32 14.32 5.17
CA ILE A 287 -4.10 15.12 5.44
C ILE A 287 -3.63 15.88 4.20
N GLN A 288 -3.90 15.33 3.00
CA GLN A 288 -3.60 15.93 1.71
C GLN A 288 -4.69 16.90 1.22
N GLY A 289 -5.76 17.13 2.00
CA GLY A 289 -6.83 18.05 1.64
C GLY A 289 -7.69 17.61 0.45
N GLN A 290 -7.78 16.30 0.17
CA GLN A 290 -8.48 15.77 -1.01
C GLN A 290 -9.93 15.40 -0.69
N ALA A 291 -10.82 16.39 -0.63
CA ALA A 291 -12.23 16.20 -0.23
C ALA A 291 -12.97 15.10 -1.02
N ASN A 292 -12.83 15.09 -2.34
CA ASN A 292 -13.47 14.07 -3.18
C ASN A 292 -12.97 12.65 -2.85
N LEU A 293 -11.66 12.51 -2.60
CA LEU A 293 -11.08 11.23 -2.23
C LEU A 293 -11.53 10.81 -0.82
N VAL A 294 -11.60 11.75 0.13
CA VAL A 294 -12.17 11.50 1.47
C VAL A 294 -13.60 10.99 1.37
N ALA A 295 -14.47 11.66 0.61
CA ALA A 295 -15.86 11.26 0.42
C ALA A 295 -15.96 9.86 -0.20
N ARG A 296 -15.16 9.58 -1.24
CA ARG A 296 -15.08 8.25 -1.87
C ARG A 296 -14.62 7.19 -0.88
N ARG A 297 -13.56 7.45 -0.11
CA ARG A 297 -13.03 6.50 0.88
C ARG A 297 -14.08 6.23 1.96
N LEU A 298 -14.75 7.25 2.49
CA LEU A 298 -15.86 7.06 3.43
C LEU A 298 -16.99 6.21 2.85
N HIS A 299 -17.38 6.44 1.60
CA HIS A 299 -18.37 5.60 0.92
C HIS A 299 -17.92 4.13 0.80
N THR A 300 -16.66 3.89 0.41
CA THR A 300 -16.09 2.54 0.36
C THR A 300 -16.06 1.89 1.73
N LEU A 301 -15.64 2.60 2.78
CA LEU A 301 -15.60 2.09 4.16
C LEU A 301 -17.01 1.75 4.65
N ALA A 302 -18.00 2.63 4.41
CA ALA A 302 -19.39 2.39 4.79
C ALA A 302 -19.99 1.16 4.09
N ARG A 303 -19.62 0.90 2.83
CA ARG A 303 -20.04 -0.30 2.10
C ARG A 303 -19.41 -1.58 2.68
N LEU A 304 -18.18 -1.51 3.15
CA LEU A 304 -17.45 -2.65 3.72
C LEU A 304 -17.86 -2.93 5.17
N ASP A 305 -18.07 -1.88 5.96
CA ASP A 305 -18.50 -1.92 7.35
C ASP A 305 -19.17 -0.59 7.74
N GLY A 306 -20.48 -0.51 7.55
CA GLY A 306 -21.27 0.68 7.88
C GLY A 306 -21.37 0.99 9.37
N THR A 307 -20.87 0.09 10.23
CA THR A 307 -20.85 0.26 11.69
C THR A 307 -19.51 0.78 12.22
N ASP A 308 -18.51 0.96 11.34
CA ASP A 308 -17.21 1.45 11.77
C ASP A 308 -17.33 2.87 12.36
N PRO A 309 -16.84 3.12 13.60
CA PRO A 309 -16.92 4.42 14.25
C PRO A 309 -16.36 5.58 13.41
N VAL A 310 -15.40 5.31 12.53
CA VAL A 310 -14.83 6.32 11.63
C VAL A 310 -15.87 6.85 10.64
N VAL A 311 -16.69 5.97 10.06
CA VAL A 311 -17.74 6.36 9.11
C VAL A 311 -18.74 7.29 9.81
N HIS A 312 -19.14 6.95 11.02
CA HIS A 312 -20.05 7.77 11.82
C HIS A 312 -19.45 9.11 12.23
N ALA A 313 -18.14 9.15 12.53
CA ALA A 313 -17.47 10.38 12.94
C ALA A 313 -17.56 11.47 11.86
N PHE A 314 -17.34 11.11 10.59
CA PHE A 314 -17.43 12.05 9.47
C PHE A 314 -18.87 12.36 9.02
N ALA A 315 -19.85 11.56 9.42
CA ALA A 315 -21.27 11.81 9.16
C ALA A 315 -21.98 12.60 10.28
N SER A 316 -21.29 12.87 11.40
CA SER A 316 -21.86 13.53 12.58
C SER A 316 -22.24 15.00 12.29
N PRO A 317 -23.30 15.55 12.90
CA PRO A 317 -23.62 16.98 12.83
C PRO A 317 -22.51 17.91 13.33
N HIS A 318 -21.61 17.38 14.17
CA HIS A 318 -20.44 18.09 14.68
C HIS A 318 -19.19 17.93 13.80
N ALA A 319 -19.28 17.18 12.70
CA ALA A 319 -18.19 17.08 11.75
C ALA A 319 -18.06 18.38 10.95
N HIS A 320 -16.82 18.78 10.67
CA HIS A 320 -16.61 19.85 9.70
C HIS A 320 -17.04 19.38 8.31
N PRO A 321 -17.85 20.17 7.59
CA PRO A 321 -18.28 19.80 6.25
C PRO A 321 -17.08 19.69 5.32
N LEU A 322 -17.08 18.66 4.46
CA LEU A 322 -16.12 18.57 3.36
C LEU A 322 -16.40 19.72 2.38
N PRO A 323 -15.37 20.42 1.88
CA PRO A 323 -15.58 21.44 0.86
C PRO A 323 -16.17 20.80 -0.41
N CYS A 324 -17.11 21.52 -1.03
CA CYS A 324 -17.74 21.16 -2.31
C CYS A 324 -16.77 21.29 -3.47
#